data_AF-A0A2N5CRY1-F1
#
_entry.id   AF-A0A2N5CRY1-F1
#
_cell.length_a   1.000
_cell.length_b   1.000
_cell.length_c   1.000
_cell.angle_alpha   90.00
_cell.angle_beta   90.00
_cell.angle_gamma   90.00
#
_symmetry.space_group_name_H-M   'P 1'
#
loop_
_entity.id
_entity.type
_entity.pdbx_description
1 polymer ?
#
loop_
_entity_poly.entity_id
_entity_poly.type
_entity_poly.pdbx_seq_one_letter_code
_entity_poly.pdbx_strand_id
1 'polypeptide(L)'
;MEAGATVAAFTSADLIKLFAATYLPLCERLETAGVLDRAALADAMGLYVAPGETTASAAMVEALQIVLRRPRPGQARQPGPRREPPLRVIAGGLD
;
A
#
# COMPACT_ATOMS: atom_id res chain seq x y z
N MET A 1 26.67 -20.91 30.58
CA MET A 1 25.65 -19.85 30.73
C MET A 1 25.36 -19.35 29.32
N GLU A 2 24.51 -20.09 28.61
CA GLU A 2 24.14 -19.76 27.22
C GLU A 2 23.26 -18.51 27.27
N ALA A 3 23.71 -17.45 26.61
CA ALA A 3 22.88 -16.27 26.35
C ALA A 3 21.74 -16.73 25.43
N GLY A 4 20.58 -17.05 26.03
CA GLY A 4 19.39 -17.38 25.28
C GLY A 4 19.09 -16.23 24.33
N ALA A 5 19.30 -16.46 23.03
CA ALA A 5 19.00 -15.49 22.00
C ALA A 5 17.54 -15.06 22.20
N THR A 6 17.34 -13.79 22.53
CA THR A 6 16.01 -13.19 22.60
C THR A 6 15.43 -13.29 21.20
N VAL A 7 14.59 -14.29 20.96
CA VAL A 7 13.81 -14.39 19.73
C VAL A 7 13.03 -13.09 19.66
N ALA A 8 13.38 -12.23 18.70
CA ALA A 8 12.71 -10.96 18.51
C ALA A 8 11.21 -11.24 18.42
N ALA A 9 10.41 -10.53 19.23
CA ALA A 9 8.98 -10.72 19.26
C ALA A 9 8.42 -10.41 17.86
N PHE A 10 7.99 -11.46 17.16
CA PHE A 10 7.44 -11.34 15.82
C PHE A 10 6.02 -10.79 15.92
N THR A 11 5.82 -9.58 15.42
CA THR A 11 4.55 -8.86 15.58
C THR A 11 3.67 -9.04 14.34
N SER A 12 2.37 -8.73 14.45
CA SER A 12 1.48 -8.65 13.29
C SER A 12 1.99 -7.66 12.23
N ALA A 13 2.67 -6.59 12.65
CA ALA A 13 3.31 -5.64 11.73
C ALA A 13 4.43 -6.31 10.91
N ASP A 14 5.17 -7.25 11.48
CA ASP A 14 6.23 -7.98 10.77
C ASP A 14 5.66 -9.00 9.79
N LEU A 15 4.53 -9.63 10.10
CA LEU A 15 3.76 -10.42 9.14
C LEU A 15 3.29 -9.58 7.95
N ILE A 16 2.76 -8.39 8.20
CA ILE A 16 2.32 -7.47 7.14
C ILE A 16 3.50 -7.03 6.27
N LYS A 17 4.65 -6.70 6.88
CA LYS A 17 5.89 -6.37 6.14
C LYS A 17 6.37 -7.54 5.30
N LEU A 18 6.38 -8.75 5.85
CA LEU A 18 6.79 -9.96 5.14
C LEU A 18 5.85 -10.23 3.96
N PHE A 19 4.53 -10.12 4.18
CA PHE A 19 3.56 -10.23 3.10
C PHE A 19 3.82 -9.19 2.01
N ALA A 20 4.01 -7.93 2.39
CA ALA A 20 4.27 -6.85 1.45
C ALA A 20 5.53 -7.12 0.62
N ALA A 21 6.59 -7.63 1.25
CA ALA A 21 7.85 -7.92 0.58
C ALA A 21 7.77 -9.13 -0.38
N THR A 22 6.93 -10.12 -0.09
CA THR A 22 6.91 -11.40 -0.80
C THR A 22 5.75 -11.53 -1.80
N TYR A 23 4.56 -11.06 -1.45
CA TYR A 23 3.35 -11.26 -2.24
C TYR A 23 2.96 -10.05 -3.09
N LEU A 24 3.30 -8.81 -2.69
CA LEU A 24 2.99 -7.65 -3.56
C LEU A 24 3.66 -7.74 -4.93
N PRO A 25 4.96 -8.09 -5.07
CA PRO A 25 5.57 -8.20 -6.39
C PRO A 25 4.85 -9.21 -7.28
N LEU A 26 4.34 -10.31 -6.70
CA LEU A 26 3.54 -11.29 -7.42
C LEU A 26 2.18 -10.71 -7.83
N CYS A 27 1.45 -10.09 -6.91
CA CYS A 27 0.15 -9.47 -7.19
C CYS A 27 0.27 -8.41 -8.28
N GLU A 28 1.36 -7.64 -8.29
CA GLU A 28 1.63 -6.64 -9.33
C GLU A 28 1.85 -7.29 -10.69
N ARG A 29 2.68 -8.33 -10.77
CA ARG A 29 2.92 -9.06 -12.02
C ARG A 29 1.64 -9.69 -12.57
N LEU A 30 0.81 -10.27 -11.71
CA LEU A 30 -0.47 -10.86 -12.09
C LEU A 30 -1.48 -9.81 -12.55
N GLU A 31 -1.53 -8.65 -11.90
CA GLU A 31 -2.38 -7.53 -12.32
C GLU A 31 -1.92 -6.94 -13.67
N THR A 32 -0.61 -6.75 -13.88
CA THR A 32 -0.07 -6.33 -15.18
C THR A 32 -0.37 -7.34 -16.29
N ALA A 33 -0.43 -8.63 -15.97
CA ALA A 33 -0.84 -9.68 -16.91
C ALA A 33 -2.36 -9.79 -17.09
N GLY A 34 -3.17 -8.97 -16.39
CA GLY A 34 -4.64 -9.00 -16.46
C GLY A 34 -5.28 -10.19 -15.76
N VAL A 35 -4.54 -10.91 -14.91
CA VAL A 35 -5.00 -12.12 -14.23
C VAL A 35 -5.71 -11.82 -12.90
N LEU A 36 -5.36 -10.70 -12.27
CA LEU A 36 -5.79 -10.32 -10.92
C LEU A 36 -6.13 -8.83 -10.87
N ASP A 37 -7.19 -8.48 -10.14
CA ASP A 37 -7.42 -7.10 -9.69
C ASP A 37 -7.09 -7.03 -8.18
N ARG A 38 -6.11 -6.19 -7.81
CA ARG A 38 -5.70 -6.05 -6.40
C ARG A 38 -6.79 -5.45 -5.51
N ALA A 39 -7.64 -4.57 -6.05
CA ALA A 39 -8.75 -4.01 -5.30
C ALA A 39 -9.81 -5.09 -5.03
N ALA A 40 -10.16 -5.87 -6.06
CA ALA A 40 -11.08 -6.99 -5.91
C ALA A 40 -10.54 -8.07 -4.95
N LEU A 41 -9.23 -8.35 -4.99
CA LEU A 41 -8.60 -9.25 -4.02
C LEU A 41 -8.73 -8.71 -2.59
N ALA A 42 -8.47 -7.42 -2.39
CA ALA A 42 -8.62 -6.81 -1.08
C ALA A 42 -10.08 -6.89 -0.58
N ASP A 43 -11.08 -6.68 -1.46
CA ASP A 43 -12.49 -6.85 -1.10
C ASP A 43 -12.80 -8.31 -0.72
N ALA A 44 -12.31 -9.27 -1.50
CA ALA A 44 -12.50 -10.70 -1.23
C ALA A 44 -11.90 -11.14 0.10
N MET A 45 -10.76 -10.57 0.51
CA MET A 45 -10.16 -10.84 1.82
C MET A 45 -11.08 -10.43 2.98
N GLY A 46 -11.89 -9.39 2.80
CA GLY A 46 -12.82 -8.91 3.83
C GLY A 46 -13.95 -9.89 4.12
N LEU A 47 -14.25 -10.80 3.19
CA LEU A 47 -15.28 -11.83 3.37
C LEU A 47 -14.91 -12.88 4.43
N TYR A 48 -13.63 -12.97 4.80
CA TYR A 48 -13.15 -13.89 5.84
C TYR A 48 -13.19 -13.29 7.25
N VAL A 49 -13.66 -12.05 7.40
CA VAL A 49 -13.77 -11.35 8.69
C VAL A 49 -15.24 -11.11 8.99
N ALA A 50 -15.71 -11.59 10.13
CA ALA A 50 -17.10 -11.35 10.53
C ALA A 50 -17.32 -9.87 10.90
N PRO A 51 -18.50 -9.29 10.63
CA PRO A 51 -18.80 -7.91 11.05
C PRO A 51 -18.62 -7.73 12.57
N GLY A 52 -17.82 -6.74 12.97
CA GLY A 52 -17.53 -6.45 14.38
C GLY A 52 -16.47 -7.35 15.03
N GLU A 53 -15.80 -8.20 14.25
CA GLU A 53 -14.70 -9.03 14.75
C GLU A 53 -13.47 -8.18 15.11
N THR A 54 -12.94 -8.36 16.33
CA THR A 54 -11.80 -7.60 16.88
C THR A 54 -10.55 -8.44 17.12
N THR A 55 -10.46 -9.58 16.43
CA THR A 55 -9.34 -10.51 16.55
C THR A 55 -8.07 -9.96 15.89
N ALA A 56 -6.91 -10.48 16.29
CA ALA A 56 -5.64 -10.13 15.65
C ALA A 56 -5.60 -10.52 14.16
N SER A 57 -6.31 -11.58 13.76
CA SER A 57 -6.49 -11.98 12.37
C SER A 57 -7.32 -10.97 11.59
N ALA A 58 -8.41 -10.45 12.15
CA ALA A 58 -9.22 -9.41 11.53
C ALA A 58 -8.39 -8.13 11.28
N ALA A 59 -7.64 -7.68 12.29
CA ALA A 59 -6.74 -6.52 12.17
C ALA A 59 -5.63 -6.75 11.13
N MET A 60 -5.12 -7.99 11.01
CA MET A 60 -4.15 -8.34 9.97
C MET A 60 -4.78 -8.25 8.57
N VAL A 61 -5.99 -8.80 8.38
CA VAL A 61 -6.70 -8.72 7.09
C VAL A 61 -6.93 -7.26 6.69
N GLU A 62 -7.38 -6.42 7.61
CA GLU A 62 -7.55 -4.98 7.38
C GLU A 62 -6.23 -4.31 6.95
N ALA A 63 -5.12 -4.63 7.62
CA ALA A 63 -3.82 -4.08 7.24
C ALA A 63 -3.36 -4.55 5.86
N LEU A 64 -3.57 -5.82 5.51
CA LEU A 64 -3.25 -6.35 4.18
C LEU A 64 -4.12 -5.70 3.08
N GLN A 65 -5.38 -5.48 3.38
CA GLN A 65 -6.33 -4.73 2.55
C GLN A 65 -5.85 -3.31 2.27
N ILE A 66 -5.30 -2.61 3.27
CA ILE A 66 -4.70 -1.28 3.10
C ILE A 66 -3.45 -1.36 2.20
N VAL A 67 -2.59 -2.35 2.44
CA VAL A 67 -1.35 -2.55 1.68
C VAL A 67 -1.65 -2.82 0.20
N LEU A 68 -2.64 -3.66 -0.11
CA LEU A 68 -3.04 -3.97 -1.49
C LEU A 68 -3.62 -2.77 -2.24
N ARG A 69 -4.34 -1.88 -1.54
CA ARG A 69 -4.93 -0.67 -2.12
C ARG A 69 -3.96 0.51 -2.21
N ARG A 70 -2.74 0.38 -1.67
CA ARG A 70 -1.77 1.47 -1.69
C ARG A 70 -1.38 1.82 -3.14
N PRO A 71 -1.40 3.10 -3.53
CA PRO A 71 -0.92 3.54 -4.83
C PRO A 71 0.55 3.13 -5.03
N ARG A 72 0.91 2.64 -6.22
CA ARG A 72 2.30 2.26 -6.50
C ARG A 72 3.21 3.49 -6.46
N PRO A 73 4.43 3.40 -5.90
CA PRO A 73 5.47 4.39 -6.16
C PRO A 73 5.81 4.34 -7.66
N GLY A 74 5.43 5.40 -8.39
CA GLY A 74 5.51 5.48 -9.86
C GLY A 74 4.14 5.55 -10.58
N GLN A 75 3.04 5.19 -9.92
CA GLN A 75 1.67 5.51 -10.35
C GLN A 75 1.17 6.85 -9.80
N ALA A 76 2.00 7.58 -9.05
CA ALA A 76 1.75 8.97 -8.73
C ALA A 76 1.63 9.73 -10.05
N ARG A 77 0.38 9.87 -10.52
CA ARG A 77 -0.12 10.73 -11.59
C ARG A 77 0.97 11.02 -12.63
N GLN A 78 1.02 10.23 -13.70
CA GLN A 78 1.70 10.66 -14.91
C GLN A 78 1.26 12.12 -15.13
N PRO A 79 2.15 13.12 -15.05
CA PRO A 79 1.74 14.48 -15.29
C PRO A 79 1.31 14.48 -16.75
N GLY A 80 0.00 14.53 -17.00
CA GLY A 80 -0.50 15.02 -18.29
C GLY A 80 0.23 16.34 -18.58
N PRO A 81 0.44 16.68 -19.87
CA PRO A 81 1.34 17.76 -20.29
C PRO A 81 1.15 18.95 -19.36
N ARG A 82 2.23 19.25 -18.62
CA ARG A 82 2.29 20.30 -17.63
C ARG A 82 1.97 21.58 -18.40
N ARG A 83 0.71 22.02 -18.39
CA ARG A 83 0.35 23.38 -18.79
C ARG A 83 1.00 24.24 -17.73
N GLU A 84 2.24 24.65 -17.98
CA GLU A 84 2.88 25.71 -17.24
C GLU A 84 1.90 26.88 -17.23
N PRO A 85 1.36 27.27 -16.06
CA PRO A 85 0.62 28.51 -16.01
C PRO A 85 1.61 29.61 -16.43
N PRO A 86 1.25 30.50 -17.37
CA PRO A 86 2.19 31.51 -17.83
C PRO A 86 2.59 32.34 -16.62
N LEU A 87 3.89 32.29 -16.28
CA LEU A 87 4.52 33.16 -15.31
C LEU A 87 4.23 34.60 -15.73
N ARG A 88 3.26 35.23 -15.08
CA ARG A 88 3.00 36.66 -15.26
C ARG A 88 4.01 37.41 -14.42
N VAL A 89 5.02 37.98 -15.08
CA VAL A 89 5.88 39.00 -14.50
C VAL A 89 5.00 40.19 -14.16
N ILE A 90 4.80 40.47 -12.87
CA ILE A 90 4.21 41.72 -12.43
C ILE A 90 5.29 42.77 -12.57
N ALA A 91 5.22 43.57 -13.65
CA ALA A 91 6.01 44.79 -13.77
C ALA A 91 5.49 45.77 -12.71
N GLY A 92 6.14 45.81 -11.55
CA GLY A 92 5.98 46.87 -10.57
C GLY A 92 6.56 48.15 -11.16
N GLY A 93 5.71 48.95 -11.80
CA GLY A 93 6.04 50.28 -12.26
C GLY A 93 5.72 51.33 -11.17
N LEU A 94 6.72 52.17 -10.93
CA LEU A 94 6.71 53.60 -10.58
C LEU A 94 5.85 54.06 -9.39
N ASP A 95 6.53 54.50 -8.32
CA ASP A 95 6.84 55.92 -8.11
C ASP A 95 8.20 56.08 -7.40
#